data_AF-A0AAV8FPZ4-F1
#
_entry.id   AF-A0AAV8FPZ4-F1
#
_cell.length_a   1.000
_cell.length_b   1.000
_cell.length_c   1.000
_cell.angle_alpha   90.00
_cell.angle_beta   90.00
_cell.angle_gamma   90.00
#
_symmetry.space_group_name_H-M   'P 1'
#
loop_
_entity.id
_entity.type
_entity.pdbx_description
1 polymer ?
#
loop_
_entity_poly.entity_id
_entity_poly.type
_entity_poly.pdbx_seq_one_letter_code
_entity_poly.pdbx_strand_id
1 'polypeptide(L)'
;MAIIPFFFLLTFLILSLFLSNSQTIAESLSGEPSAYDMLEKYNFPRGILPEGVTGYLLQSDGYFEVYFKSDCEFKVAKKYLARYDQKISGYIDTGTLKNLNGISVKVLFIWIGVSEVDRATETEINFYLGPILASFGVSSFEDSPKCRRSLDHSNTTVVI
;
A
#
# COMPACT_ATOMS: atom_id res chain seq x y z
N MET A 1 20.72 33.33 -52.64
CA MET A 1 21.23 32.80 -51.36
C MET A 1 20.54 33.58 -50.24
N ALA A 2 19.52 33.02 -49.57
CA ALA A 2 18.94 33.56 -48.31
C ALA A 2 17.74 32.74 -47.77
N ILE A 3 17.31 31.65 -48.43
CA ILE A 3 16.06 30.92 -48.07
C ILE A 3 16.30 29.74 -47.10
N ILE A 4 17.51 29.17 -47.12
CA ILE A 4 17.96 28.06 -46.26
C ILE A 4 18.11 28.44 -44.77
N PRO A 5 18.56 29.65 -44.37
CA PRO A 5 18.70 29.98 -42.94
C PRO A 5 17.35 30.18 -42.24
N PHE A 6 16.30 30.61 -42.96
CA PHE A 6 15.00 30.90 -42.37
C PHE A 6 14.25 29.64 -41.95
N PHE A 7 14.31 28.58 -42.77
CA PHE A 7 13.65 27.30 -42.48
C PHE A 7 14.30 26.58 -41.29
N PHE A 8 15.63 26.67 -41.16
CA PHE A 8 16.39 26.06 -40.06
C PHE A 8 16.18 26.79 -38.72
N LEU A 9 16.04 28.13 -38.76
CA LEU A 9 15.67 28.95 -37.60
C LEU A 9 14.25 28.64 -37.11
N LEU A 10 13.31 28.42 -38.03
CA LEU A 10 11.92 28.10 -37.65
C LEU A 10 11.85 26.76 -36.92
N THR A 11 12.54 25.72 -37.40
CA THR A 11 12.56 24.39 -36.78
C THR A 11 13.16 24.37 -35.38
N PHE A 12 14.16 25.22 -35.11
CA PHE A 12 14.78 25.31 -33.78
C PHE A 12 13.84 25.99 -32.77
N LEU A 13 13.06 26.99 -33.21
CA LEU A 13 12.08 27.69 -32.38
C LEU A 13 10.95 26.76 -31.90
N ILE A 14 10.46 25.89 -32.78
CA ILE A 14 9.41 24.90 -32.42
C ILE A 14 9.94 23.86 -31.44
N LEU A 15 11.19 23.40 -31.59
CA LEU A 15 11.77 22.41 -30.67
C LEU A 15 11.98 22.97 -29.25
N SER A 16 12.31 24.26 -29.12
CA SER A 16 12.36 24.95 -27.81
C SER A 16 10.99 25.11 -27.14
N LEU A 17 9.90 25.22 -27.91
CA LEU A 17 8.55 25.30 -27.37
C LEU A 17 8.07 23.95 -26.78
N PHE A 18 8.54 22.82 -27.32
CA PHE A 18 8.17 21.49 -26.81
C PHE A 18 8.87 21.11 -25.49
N LEU A 19 9.98 21.74 -25.14
CA LEU A 19 10.75 21.45 -23.93
C LEU A 19 10.27 22.21 -22.67
N SER A 20 9.29 23.11 -22.80
CA SER A 20 8.92 24.04 -21.71
C SER A 20 7.71 23.63 -20.87
N ASN A 21 7.21 22.40 -21.00
CA ASN A 21 6.19 21.87 -20.09
C ASN A 21 6.76 20.84 -19.13
N SER A 22 7.54 21.31 -18.17
CA SER A 22 7.73 20.62 -16.88
C SER A 22 7.11 21.47 -15.78
N GLN A 23 5.77 21.50 -15.74
CA GLN A 23 5.07 22.00 -14.56
C GLN A 23 4.92 20.83 -13.58
N THR A 24 5.94 20.64 -12.75
CA THR A 24 5.78 19.97 -11.46
C THR A 24 5.38 21.03 -10.44
N ILE A 25 4.08 21.19 -10.24
CA ILE A 25 3.54 21.82 -9.03
C ILE A 25 2.54 20.82 -8.48
N ALA A 26 3.04 19.88 -7.68
CA ALA A 26 2.22 19.06 -6.80
C ALA A 26 1.89 19.93 -5.59
N GLU A 27 0.86 20.75 -5.72
CA GLU A 27 0.22 21.41 -4.59
C GLU A 27 -1.06 20.65 -4.29
N SER A 28 -0.96 19.59 -3.49
CA SER A 28 -2.11 18.93 -2.87
C SER A 28 -2.16 19.29 -1.40
N LEU A 29 -2.49 20.54 -1.10
CA LEU A 29 -3.05 20.93 0.19
C LEU A 29 -4.59 20.78 0.18
N SER A 30 -5.03 19.61 -0.26
CA SER A 30 -6.29 18.96 0.10
C SER A 30 -6.01 17.47 -0.06
N GLY A 31 -5.59 16.83 1.03
CA GLY A 31 -5.03 15.48 1.00
C GLY A 31 -5.98 14.52 0.32
N GLU A 32 -5.54 13.94 -0.81
CA GLU A 32 -6.11 12.68 -1.30
C GLU A 32 -6.21 11.73 -0.09
N PRO A 33 -7.38 11.13 0.17
CA PRO A 33 -7.57 10.28 1.33
C PRO A 33 -6.49 9.19 1.26
N SER A 34 -5.71 9.02 2.32
CA SER A 34 -4.71 7.96 2.36
C SER A 34 -5.38 6.58 2.29
N ALA A 35 -4.62 5.52 2.01
CA ALA A 35 -5.15 4.16 2.11
C ALA A 35 -5.77 3.85 3.49
N TYR A 36 -5.29 4.53 4.53
CA TYR A 36 -5.83 4.43 5.89
C TYR A 36 -7.20 5.10 5.98
N ASP A 37 -7.38 6.29 5.41
CA ASP A 37 -8.67 7.00 5.36
C ASP A 37 -9.69 6.22 4.51
N MET A 38 -9.21 5.56 3.44
CA MET A 38 -10.02 4.65 2.63
C MET A 38 -10.55 3.49 3.49
N LEU A 39 -9.72 2.82 4.28
CA LEU A 39 -10.19 1.77 5.19
C LEU A 39 -11.23 2.28 6.18
N GLU A 40 -10.98 3.43 6.80
CA GLU A 40 -11.88 4.01 7.80
C GLU A 40 -13.26 4.33 7.21
N LYS A 41 -13.31 4.83 5.95
CA LYS A 41 -14.57 5.06 5.23
C LYS A 41 -15.42 3.79 5.08
N TYR A 42 -14.79 2.63 4.97
CA TYR A 42 -15.47 1.33 4.84
C TYR A 42 -15.55 0.58 6.18
N ASN A 43 -15.50 1.30 7.30
CA ASN A 43 -15.62 0.74 8.66
C ASN A 43 -14.50 -0.23 9.02
N PHE A 44 -13.26 0.05 8.60
CA PHE A 44 -12.08 -0.67 9.06
C PHE A 44 -11.14 0.24 9.84
N PRO A 45 -10.54 -0.25 10.94
CA PRO A 45 -9.53 0.53 11.64
C PRO A 45 -8.25 0.60 10.78
N ARG A 46 -7.56 1.74 10.83
CA ARG A 46 -6.34 1.98 10.05
C ARG A 46 -5.23 0.93 10.22
N GLY A 47 -5.16 0.29 11.39
CA GLY A 47 -4.11 -0.67 11.72
C GLY A 47 -4.24 -2.04 11.06
N ILE A 48 -5.25 -2.22 10.22
CA ILE A 48 -5.25 -3.31 9.24
C ILE A 48 -4.07 -3.18 8.27
N LEU A 49 -3.66 -1.95 7.94
CA LEU A 49 -2.45 -1.72 7.14
C LEU A 49 -1.27 -1.32 8.03
N PRO A 50 -0.06 -1.87 7.79
CA PRO A 50 1.14 -1.39 8.44
C PRO A 50 1.49 0.03 7.99
N GLU A 51 2.34 0.71 8.76
CA GLU A 51 2.93 1.98 8.37
C GLU A 51 3.76 1.84 7.08
N GLY A 52 3.80 2.91 6.27
CA GLY A 52 4.69 2.98 5.11
C GLY A 52 4.03 2.73 3.75
N VAL A 53 2.71 2.84 3.68
CA VAL A 53 1.99 2.90 2.40
C VAL A 53 2.54 4.05 1.55
N THR A 54 2.84 3.75 0.29
CA THR A 54 3.40 4.70 -0.68
C THR A 54 2.40 5.19 -1.72
N GLY A 55 1.30 4.46 -1.89
CA GLY A 55 0.23 4.79 -2.81
C GLY A 55 -0.90 3.79 -2.68
N TYR A 56 -2.05 4.12 -3.25
CA TYR A 56 -3.20 3.24 -3.33
C TYR A 56 -4.03 3.55 -4.58
N LEU A 57 -4.88 2.60 -4.95
CA LEU A 57 -5.87 2.73 -6.01
C LEU A 57 -7.20 2.21 -5.46
N LEU A 58 -8.30 2.91 -5.76
CA LEU A 58 -9.65 2.47 -5.46
C LEU A 58 -10.53 2.71 -6.70
N GLN A 59 -11.12 1.65 -7.21
CA GLN A 59 -12.06 1.69 -8.31
C GLN A 59 -13.50 1.83 -7.81
N SER A 60 -14.39 2.25 -8.70
CA SER A 60 -15.82 2.42 -8.39
C SER A 60 -16.54 1.11 -8.04
N ASP A 61 -16.02 -0.03 -8.49
CA ASP A 61 -16.55 -1.37 -8.19
C ASP A 61 -16.04 -1.94 -6.86
N GLY A 62 -15.26 -1.17 -6.10
CA GLY A 62 -14.65 -1.58 -4.84
C GLY A 62 -13.33 -2.33 -4.99
N TYR A 63 -12.82 -2.56 -6.20
CA TYR A 63 -11.47 -3.09 -6.35
C TYR A 63 -10.45 -2.09 -5.82
N PHE A 64 -9.51 -2.56 -5.00
CA PHE A 64 -8.46 -1.71 -4.45
C PHE A 64 -7.07 -2.34 -4.59
N GLU A 65 -6.06 -1.47 -4.63
CA GLU A 65 -4.66 -1.83 -4.49
C GLU A 65 -3.97 -0.90 -3.47
N VAL A 66 -3.02 -1.45 -2.71
CA VAL A 66 -2.17 -0.70 -1.78
C VAL A 66 -0.72 -1.08 -2.02
N TYR A 67 0.17 -0.08 -2.03
CA TYR A 67 1.57 -0.27 -2.41
C TYR A 67 2.54 0.11 -1.28
N PHE A 68 3.58 -0.69 -1.11
CA PHE A 68 4.70 -0.47 -0.19
C PHE A 68 6.04 -0.49 -0.95
N LYS A 69 7.08 0.12 -0.39
CA LYS A 69 8.44 0.10 -0.98
C LYS A 69 9.05 -1.30 -0.99
N SER A 70 8.74 -2.10 0.02
CA SER A 70 9.26 -3.46 0.23
C SER A 70 8.23 -4.27 0.98
N ASP A 71 8.40 -5.58 1.00
CA ASP A 71 7.63 -6.45 1.90
C ASP A 71 7.80 -5.99 3.35
N CYS A 72 6.75 -6.18 4.14
CA CYS A 72 6.64 -5.75 5.52
C CYS A 72 6.24 -6.93 6.40
N GLU A 73 7.08 -7.28 7.37
CA GLU A 73 6.75 -8.28 8.38
C GLU A 73 6.60 -7.66 9.76
N PHE A 74 5.61 -8.09 10.54
CA PHE A 74 5.43 -7.64 11.92
C PHE A 74 4.66 -8.67 12.74
N LYS A 75 4.69 -8.53 14.07
CA LYS A 75 3.92 -9.40 14.97
C LYS A 75 2.55 -8.80 15.27
N VAL A 76 1.48 -9.44 14.79
CA VAL A 76 0.09 -9.13 15.16
C VAL A 76 -0.20 -9.70 16.54
N ALA A 77 -0.80 -8.89 17.42
CA ALA A 77 -1.18 -9.27 18.79
C ALA A 77 -0.03 -9.94 19.58
N LYS A 78 1.22 -9.57 19.29
CA LYS A 78 2.46 -10.16 19.84
C LYS A 78 2.66 -11.67 19.59
N LYS A 79 1.75 -12.33 18.85
CA LYS A 79 1.69 -13.79 18.73
C LYS A 79 1.95 -14.29 17.32
N TYR A 80 1.34 -13.69 16.31
CA TYR A 80 1.39 -14.18 14.93
C TYR A 80 2.29 -13.29 14.09
N LEU A 81 3.17 -13.90 13.28
CA LEU A 81 3.98 -13.16 12.32
C LEU A 81 3.17 -12.97 11.05
N ALA A 82 2.82 -11.73 10.72
CA ALA A 82 2.17 -11.36 9.48
C ALA A 82 3.21 -10.82 8.49
N ARG A 83 2.97 -11.05 7.21
CA ARG A 83 3.72 -10.52 6.07
C ARG A 83 2.74 -9.86 5.11
N TYR A 84 3.08 -8.64 4.74
CA TYR A 84 2.41 -7.80 3.77
C TYR A 84 3.39 -7.61 2.61
N ASP A 85 3.00 -8.03 1.40
CA ASP A 85 3.84 -7.91 0.22
C ASP A 85 3.86 -6.45 -0.29
N GLN A 86 4.77 -6.14 -1.20
CA GLN A 86 4.86 -4.81 -1.84
C GLN A 86 3.54 -4.32 -2.47
N LYS A 87 2.68 -5.24 -2.91
CA LYS A 87 1.35 -4.92 -3.44
C LYS A 87 0.32 -5.79 -2.75
N ILE A 88 -0.71 -5.14 -2.23
CA ILE A 88 -1.93 -5.77 -1.71
C ILE A 88 -3.06 -5.43 -2.64
N SER A 89 -3.95 -6.38 -2.89
CA SER A 89 -5.15 -6.13 -3.70
C SER A 89 -6.33 -6.91 -3.17
N GLY A 90 -7.54 -6.44 -3.48
CA GLY A 90 -8.78 -7.15 -3.17
C GLY A 90 -9.99 -6.30 -3.53
N TYR A 91 -11.13 -6.64 -2.95
CA TYR A 91 -12.36 -5.87 -3.04
C TYR A 91 -12.75 -5.38 -1.65
N ILE A 92 -13.13 -4.11 -1.54
CA ILE A 92 -13.61 -3.50 -0.30
C ILE A 92 -15.09 -3.17 -0.41
N ASP A 93 -15.82 -3.49 0.64
CA ASP A 93 -17.18 -3.07 0.92
C ASP A 93 -17.28 -2.69 2.41
N THR A 94 -18.41 -2.11 2.82
CA THR A 94 -18.64 -1.65 4.19
C THR A 94 -18.54 -2.84 5.15
N GLY A 95 -17.48 -2.87 5.95
CA GLY A 95 -17.21 -3.93 6.90
C GLY A 95 -16.71 -5.24 6.28
N THR A 96 -16.31 -5.28 5.00
CA THR A 96 -15.71 -6.49 4.42
C THR A 96 -14.61 -6.21 3.39
N LEU A 97 -13.52 -6.97 3.47
CA LEU A 97 -12.43 -7.05 2.49
C LEU A 97 -12.40 -8.47 1.94
N LYS A 98 -12.56 -8.67 0.63
CA LYS A 98 -12.62 -10.00 -0.01
C LYS A 98 -11.58 -10.18 -1.09
N ASN A 99 -11.30 -11.44 -1.42
CA ASN A 99 -10.34 -11.84 -2.45
C ASN A 99 -8.99 -11.17 -2.26
N LEU A 100 -8.55 -11.10 -1.00
CA LEU A 100 -7.30 -10.46 -0.62
C LEU A 100 -6.11 -11.24 -1.17
N ASN A 101 -5.13 -10.49 -1.67
CA ASN A 101 -3.83 -10.98 -2.11
C ASN A 101 -2.74 -10.07 -1.53
N GLY A 102 -1.55 -10.64 -1.27
CA GLY A 102 -0.41 -9.94 -0.70
C GLY A 102 -0.40 -9.87 0.83
N ILE A 103 -1.29 -10.61 1.51
CA ILE A 103 -1.31 -10.69 2.98
C ILE A 103 -1.21 -12.16 3.39
N SER A 104 -0.24 -12.49 4.24
CA SER A 104 -0.07 -13.83 4.78
C SER A 104 0.33 -13.83 6.25
N VAL A 105 0.00 -14.91 6.95
CA VAL A 105 0.42 -15.14 8.33
C VAL A 105 1.17 -16.45 8.44
N LYS A 106 2.18 -16.48 9.32
CA LYS A 106 2.97 -17.67 9.56
C LYS A 106 2.30 -18.56 10.60
N VAL A 107 1.99 -19.79 10.20
CA VAL A 107 1.49 -20.85 11.09
C VAL A 107 2.48 -21.99 11.06
N LEU A 108 3.09 -22.31 12.21
CA LEU A 108 4.20 -23.25 12.33
C LEU A 108 5.36 -22.88 11.37
N PHE A 109 5.47 -23.58 10.24
CA PHE A 109 6.54 -23.42 9.25
C PHE A 109 6.05 -22.93 7.88
N ILE A 110 4.74 -22.75 7.69
CA ILE A 110 4.12 -22.37 6.42
C ILE A 110 3.50 -20.97 6.51
N TRP A 111 3.47 -20.28 5.38
CA TRP A 111 2.73 -19.03 5.20
C TRP A 111 1.35 -19.35 4.65
N ILE A 112 0.31 -18.86 5.31
CA ILE A 112 -1.08 -19.02 4.89
C ILE A 112 -1.61 -17.65 4.51
N GLY A 113 -2.18 -17.54 3.30
CA GLY A 113 -2.76 -16.30 2.80
C GLY A 113 -4.03 -15.93 3.56
N VAL A 114 -4.24 -14.63 3.78
CA VAL A 114 -5.51 -14.06 4.22
C VAL A 114 -6.36 -13.81 2.98
N SER A 115 -7.53 -14.44 2.89
CA SER A 115 -8.43 -14.28 1.74
C SER A 115 -9.54 -13.27 1.98
N GLU A 116 -9.96 -13.10 3.23
CA GLU A 116 -11.06 -12.21 3.62
C GLU A 116 -10.84 -11.67 5.04
N VAL A 117 -11.31 -10.45 5.26
CA VAL A 117 -11.37 -9.79 6.55
C VAL A 117 -12.72 -9.12 6.69
N ASP A 118 -13.46 -9.39 7.76
CA ASP A 118 -14.78 -8.79 7.99
C ASP A 118 -14.96 -8.26 9.42
N ARG A 119 -15.83 -7.26 9.55
CA ARG A 119 -16.30 -6.74 10.83
C ARG A 119 -17.39 -7.68 11.36
N ALA A 120 -16.97 -8.68 12.12
CA ALA A 120 -17.85 -9.67 12.74
C ALA A 120 -18.86 -9.03 13.70
N THR A 121 -18.38 -8.09 14.51
CA THR A 121 -19.16 -7.28 15.44
C THR A 121 -18.56 -5.88 15.55
N GLU A 122 -19.16 -5.01 16.36
CA GLU A 122 -18.60 -3.69 16.66
C GLU A 122 -17.20 -3.79 17.30
N THR A 123 -16.93 -4.85 18.07
CA THR A 123 -15.70 -5.02 18.83
C THR A 123 -14.75 -6.06 18.25
N GLU A 124 -15.17 -6.82 17.25
CA GLU A 124 -14.40 -7.94 16.70
C GLU A 124 -14.21 -7.84 15.19
N ILE A 125 -13.03 -8.28 14.75
CA ILE A 125 -12.65 -8.40 13.36
C ILE A 125 -12.12 -9.81 13.11
N ASN A 126 -12.57 -10.38 12.01
CA ASN A 126 -12.31 -11.75 11.62
C ASN A 126 -11.33 -11.77 10.45
N PHE A 127 -10.42 -12.74 10.45
CA PHE A 127 -9.47 -13.00 9.39
C PHE A 127 -9.63 -14.44 8.91
N TYR A 128 -9.93 -14.61 7.62
CA TYR A 128 -10.04 -15.92 6.99
C TYR A 128 -8.73 -16.33 6.34
N LEU A 129 -8.22 -17.47 6.77
CA LEU A 129 -6.96 -18.09 6.36
C LEU A 129 -7.29 -19.43 5.67
N GLY A 130 -7.96 -19.37 4.52
CA GLY A 130 -8.60 -20.54 3.92
C GLY A 130 -9.75 -21.05 4.81
N PRO A 131 -9.74 -22.33 5.26
CA PRO A 131 -10.81 -22.86 6.12
C PRO A 131 -10.70 -22.41 7.59
N ILE A 132 -9.64 -21.69 7.96
CA ILE A 132 -9.37 -21.28 9.34
C ILE A 132 -9.86 -19.84 9.54
N LEU A 133 -10.64 -19.63 10.62
CA LEU A 133 -11.06 -18.31 11.08
C LEU A 133 -10.22 -17.90 12.30
N ALA A 134 -9.69 -16.68 12.29
CA ALA A 134 -9.05 -16.07 13.45
C ALA A 134 -9.76 -14.76 13.80
N SER A 135 -10.22 -14.64 15.04
CA SER A 135 -10.95 -13.47 15.54
C SER A 135 -10.08 -12.67 16.50
N PHE A 136 -10.13 -11.34 16.35
CA PHE A 136 -9.35 -10.40 17.15
C PHE A 136 -10.22 -9.21 17.55
N GLY A 137 -9.88 -8.56 18.66
CA GLY A 137 -10.53 -7.31 19.04
C GLY A 137 -10.13 -6.17 18.11
N VAL A 138 -11.08 -5.32 17.72
CA VAL A 138 -10.86 -4.14 16.86
C VAL A 138 -9.76 -3.23 17.43
N SER A 139 -9.67 -3.09 18.75
CA SER A 139 -8.64 -2.29 19.44
C SER A 139 -7.20 -2.75 19.16
N SER A 140 -7.01 -4.00 18.72
CA SER A 140 -5.68 -4.50 18.32
C SER A 140 -5.16 -3.85 17.03
N PHE A 141 -6.02 -3.13 16.31
CA PHE A 141 -5.75 -2.50 15.01
C PHE A 141 -6.03 -1.00 15.02
N GLU A 142 -6.17 -0.36 16.19
CA GLU A 142 -6.32 1.11 16.29
C GLU A 142 -5.11 1.83 15.67
N ASP A 143 -3.91 1.33 15.95
CA ASP A 143 -2.66 1.89 15.44
C ASP A 143 -2.07 1.03 14.32
N SER A 144 -1.51 1.69 13.30
CA SER A 144 -0.78 1.02 12.23
C SER A 144 0.53 0.42 12.76
N PRO A 145 0.75 -0.90 12.60
CA PRO A 145 1.97 -1.53 13.08
C PRO A 145 3.18 -1.11 12.24
N LYS A 146 4.32 -0.95 12.90
CA LYS A 146 5.59 -0.70 12.23
C LYS A 146 6.15 -1.99 11.65
N CYS A 147 6.56 -1.95 10.39
CA CYS A 147 7.32 -3.03 9.78
C CYS A 147 8.58 -3.30 10.59
N ARG A 148 8.88 -4.58 10.81
CA ARG A 148 10.18 -5.00 11.31
C ARG A 148 11.21 -4.53 10.30
N ARG A 149 12.25 -3.85 10.78
CA ARG A 149 13.40 -3.55 9.93
C ARG A 149 13.97 -4.88 9.43
N SER A 150 13.96 -5.07 8.12
CA SER A 150 14.90 -6.00 7.51
C SER A 150 16.27 -5.49 7.92
N LEU A 151 17.08 -6.34 8.57
CA LEU A 151 18.49 -6.03 8.73
C LEU A 151 19.06 -6.06 7.31
N ASP A 152 19.14 -4.89 6.69
CA ASP A 152 19.87 -4.71 5.45
C ASP A 152 21.33 -5.08 5.74
N HIS A 153 21.76 -6.24 5.25
CA HIS A 153 23.16 -6.65 5.34
C HIS A 153 23.97 -5.91 4.27
N SER A 154 23.84 -4.59 4.18
CA SER A 154 24.73 -3.75 3.39
C SER A 154 25.91 -3.33 4.28
N ASN A 155 27.00 -4.10 4.14
CA ASN A 155 28.35 -3.85 4.65
C ASN A 155 28.49 -3.52 6.15
N THR A 156 28.44 -4.54 7.00
CA THR A 156 29.21 -4.51 8.25
C THR A 156 30.70 -4.59 7.89
N THR A 157 31.36 -3.44 7.78
CA THR A 157 32.82 -3.39 7.90
C THR A 157 33.17 -3.86 9.31
N VAL A 158 33.58 -5.12 9.44
CA VAL A 158 34.26 -5.59 10.63
C VAL A 158 35.62 -4.89 10.65
N VAL A 159 35.75 -3.87 11.49
CA VAL A 159 37.08 -3.37 11.88
C VAL A 159 37.60 -4.41 12.86
N ILE A 160 38.52 -5.25 12.37
CA ILE A 160 39.38 -6.09 13.20
C ILE A 160 40.59 -5.27 13.64
#